data_AF-A0A950MPV5-F1
#
_entry.id   AF-A0A950MPV5-F1
#
_cell.length_a   1.000
_cell.length_b   1.000
_cell.length_c   1.000
_cell.angle_alpha   90.00
_cell.angle_beta   90.00
_cell.angle_gamma   90.00
#
_symmetry.space_group_name_H-M   'P 1'
#
loop_
_entity.id
_entity.type
_entity.pdbx_description
1 polymer ?
#
loop_
_entity_poly.entity_id
_entity_poly.type
_entity_poly.pdbx_seq_one_letter_code
_entity_poly.pdbx_strand_id
1 'polypeptide(L)'
;MQAAEMHAAKGIVLKVDAAHRLLTVSCEAIPNYMDAMEMDFSVRDPEAVANLKPGMAVSFTIVPRGKDLYAKDIRVRSMANLESEPLEAGKLAALHEAMRPETK
;
A
#
# COMPACT_ATOMS: atom_id res chain seq x y z
N MET A 1 26.82 4.13 -8.31
CA MET A 1 25.59 3.86 -9.10
C MET A 1 24.44 3.90 -8.13
N GLN A 2 23.71 5.01 -8.02
CA GLN A 2 22.50 5.05 -7.20
C GLN A 2 21.47 4.20 -7.92
N ALA A 3 21.18 3.02 -7.36
CA ALA A 3 20.08 2.21 -7.82
C ALA A 3 18.83 3.08 -7.74
N ALA A 4 17.98 2.98 -8.76
CA ALA A 4 16.61 3.46 -8.66
C ALA A 4 15.94 2.63 -7.55
N GLU A 5 16.15 3.01 -6.28
CA GLU A 5 15.64 2.28 -5.14
C GLU A 5 14.12 2.44 -5.16
N MET A 6 13.46 1.31 -5.38
CA MET A 6 12.02 1.24 -5.41
C MET A 6 11.56 1.20 -3.96
N HIS A 7 10.89 2.25 -3.50
CA HIS A 7 10.44 2.35 -2.11
C HIS A 7 8.97 2.01 -2.01
N ALA A 8 8.63 1.11 -1.08
CA ALA A 8 7.24 0.84 -0.76
C ALA A 8 6.67 2.04 0.03
N ALA A 9 5.58 2.60 -0.48
CA ALA A 9 4.89 3.73 0.09
C ALA A 9 3.44 3.37 0.41
N LYS A 10 2.91 4.08 1.38
CA LYS A 10 1.55 3.92 1.91
C LYS A 10 0.94 5.30 2.00
N GLY A 11 -0.34 5.43 1.68
CA GLY A 11 -0.98 6.72 1.73
C GLY A 11 -2.48 6.68 1.47
N ILE A 12 -3.10 7.86 1.51
CA ILE A 12 -4.52 8.05 1.23
C ILE A 12 -4.66 8.86 -0.06
N VAL A 13 -5.46 8.35 -0.99
CA VAL A 13 -5.79 9.07 -2.22
C VAL A 13 -6.57 10.33 -1.86
N LEU A 14 -6.04 11.49 -2.25
CA LEU A 14 -6.72 12.78 -2.05
C LEU A 14 -7.45 13.21 -3.32
N LYS A 15 -6.85 12.97 -4.49
CA LYS A 15 -7.42 13.34 -5.77
C LYS A 15 -6.97 12.38 -6.87
N VAL A 16 -7.85 12.15 -7.84
CA VAL A 16 -7.61 11.30 -8.99
C VAL A 16 -7.88 12.11 -10.26
N ASP A 17 -6.86 12.28 -11.10
CA ASP A 17 -6.97 12.90 -12.42
C ASP A 17 -6.79 11.83 -13.50
N ALA A 18 -7.90 11.27 -13.96
CA ALA A 18 -7.91 10.25 -15.00
C ALA A 18 -7.52 10.80 -16.38
N ALA A 19 -7.74 12.09 -16.64
CA ALA A 19 -7.40 12.72 -17.92
C ALA A 19 -5.88 12.83 -18.10
N HIS A 20 -5.18 13.19 -17.02
CA HIS A 20 -3.73 13.33 -17.00
C HIS A 20 -2.98 12.12 -16.42
N ARG A 21 -3.70 11.10 -15.91
CA ARG A 21 -3.16 9.93 -15.20
C ARG A 21 -2.27 10.33 -14.02
N LEU A 22 -2.72 11.33 -13.28
CA LEU A 22 -2.08 11.84 -12.07
C LEU A 22 -2.89 11.44 -10.84
N LEU A 23 -2.20 10.97 -9.82
CA LEU A 23 -2.78 10.56 -8.55
C LEU A 23 -2.14 11.40 -7.44
N THR A 24 -2.94 12.23 -6.79
CA THR A 24 -2.51 12.99 -5.61
C THR A 24 -2.74 12.12 -4.38
N VAL A 25 -1.66 11.77 -3.69
CA VAL A 25 -1.69 10.91 -2.51
C VAL A 25 -1.04 11.62 -1.34
N SER A 26 -1.69 11.58 -0.19
CA SER A 26 -1.04 11.88 1.09
C SER A 26 -0.19 10.68 1.48
N CYS A 27 1.11 10.74 1.21
CA CYS A 27 2.07 9.72 1.63
C CYS A 27 2.26 9.79 3.15
N GLU A 28 2.28 8.62 3.78
CA GLU A 28 2.73 8.46 5.16
C GLU A 28 4.24 8.64 5.24
N ALA A 29 4.73 9.03 6.42
CA ALA A 29 6.17 9.14 6.65
C ALA A 29 6.84 7.77 6.49
N ILE A 30 7.88 7.71 5.66
CA ILE A 30 8.73 6.55 5.45
C ILE A 30 10.03 6.81 6.23
N PRO A 31 10.29 6.08 7.32
CA PRO A 31 11.49 6.24 8.13
C PRO A 31 12.76 6.14 7.27
N ASN A 32 13.69 7.09 7.44
CA ASN A 32 14.95 7.19 6.68
C ASN A 32 14.79 7.46 5.18
N TYR A 33 13.60 7.87 4.72
CA TYR A 33 13.36 8.18 3.31
C TYR A 33 12.62 9.51 3.10
N MET A 34 11.45 9.69 3.73
CA MET A 34 10.58 10.84 3.46
C MET A 34 9.59 11.09 4.60
N ASP A 35 9.30 12.34 4.92
CA ASP A 35 8.23 12.73 5.84
C ASP A 35 6.83 12.54 5.24
N ALA A 36 5.79 12.60 6.08
CA ALA A 36 4.42 12.55 5.58
C ALA A 36 4.13 13.81 4.75
N MET A 37 3.95 13.65 3.44
CA MET A 37 3.72 14.75 2.51
C MET A 37 2.71 14.38 1.43
N GLU A 38 2.06 15.40 0.88
CA GLU A 38 1.23 15.27 -0.31
C GLU A 38 2.11 15.33 -1.57
N MET A 39 1.99 14.32 -2.43
CA MET A 39 2.67 14.30 -3.73
C MET A 39 1.75 13.79 -4.83
N ASP A 40 2.01 14.30 -6.03
CA ASP A 40 1.42 13.80 -7.27
C ASP A 40 2.31 12.72 -7.88
N PHE A 41 1.73 11.55 -8.11
CA PHE A 41 2.39 10.45 -8.78
C PHE A 41 1.73 10.19 -10.13
N SER A 42 2.55 10.03 -11.18
CA SER A 42 2.06 9.53 -12.46
C SER A 42 1.72 8.04 -12.34
N VAL A 43 0.57 7.64 -12.89
CA VAL A 43 0.15 6.23 -12.91
C VAL A 43 0.18 5.72 -14.34
N ARG A 44 0.90 4.61 -14.55
CA ARG A 44 1.02 4.02 -15.90
C ARG A 44 -0.21 3.21 -16.30
N ASP A 45 -0.85 2.60 -15.31
CA ASP A 45 -1.99 1.72 -15.51
C ASP A 45 -3.30 2.52 -15.44
N PRO A 46 -4.02 2.70 -16.56
CA PRO A 46 -5.24 3.50 -16.58
C PRO A 46 -6.38 2.85 -15.80
N GLU A 47 -6.42 1.52 -15.71
CA GLU A 47 -7.44 0.80 -14.94
C GLU A 47 -7.25 1.00 -13.44
N ALA A 48 -6.00 1.07 -12.97
CA ALA A 48 -5.68 1.42 -11.60
C ALA A 48 -6.27 2.79 -11.25
N VAL A 49 -6.06 3.82 -12.09
CA VAL A 49 -6.63 5.16 -11.85
C VAL A 49 -8.16 5.14 -11.86
N ALA A 50 -8.77 4.39 -12.78
CA ALA A 50 -10.23 4.30 -12.89
C ALA A 50 -10.91 3.67 -11.66
N ASN A 51 -10.22 2.78 -10.96
CA ASN A 51 -10.72 2.11 -9.76
C ASN A 51 -10.41 2.86 -8.46
N LEU A 52 -9.61 3.93 -8.51
CA LEU A 52 -9.26 4.74 -7.35
C LEU A 52 -10.25 5.89 -7.14
N LYS A 53 -10.50 6.19 -5.87
CA LYS A 53 -11.35 7.30 -5.44
C LYS A 53 -10.70 8.04 -4.27
N PRO A 54 -10.94 9.36 -4.14
CA PRO A 54 -10.57 10.10 -2.94
C PRO A 54 -11.05 9.42 -1.65
N GLY A 55 -10.19 9.40 -0.63
CA GLY A 55 -10.43 8.76 0.67
C GLY A 55 -10.00 7.30 0.76
N MET A 56 -9.58 6.67 -0.33
CA MET A 56 -9.12 5.28 -0.31
C MET A 56 -7.69 5.18 0.21
N ALA A 57 -7.45 4.32 1.20
CA ALA A 57 -6.10 3.96 1.60
C ALA A 57 -5.48 3.03 0.56
N VAL A 58 -4.25 3.32 0.15
CA VAL A 58 -3.53 2.58 -0.89
C VAL A 58 -2.10 2.24 -0.45
N SER A 59 -1.58 1.14 -0.99
CA SER A 59 -0.16 0.79 -0.92
C SER A 59 0.37 0.74 -2.34
N PHE A 60 1.56 1.29 -2.58
CA PHE A 60 2.16 1.33 -3.91
C PHE A 60 3.69 1.37 -3.78
N THR A 61 4.37 1.12 -4.90
CA THR A 61 5.83 1.26 -4.97
C THR A 61 6.17 2.50 -5.78
N ILE A 62 6.95 3.39 -5.19
CA ILE A 62 7.51 4.57 -5.86
C ILE A 62 8.69 4.10 -6.69
N VAL A 63 8.65 4.37 -8.00
CA VAL A 63 9.73 4.01 -8.92
C VAL A 63 10.23 5.27 -9.63
N PRO A 64 11.51 5.64 -9.44
CA PRO A 64 12.09 6.75 -10.18
C PRO A 64 12.36 6.36 -11.63
N ARG A 65 12.04 7.25 -12.57
CA ARG A 65 12.31 7.13 -14.00
C ARG A 65 12.94 8.42 -14.52
N GLY A 66 14.26 8.52 -14.40
CA GLY A 66 14.98 9.72 -14.81
C GLY A 66 14.64 10.89 -13.88
N LYS A 67 13.87 11.87 -14.36
CA LYS A 67 13.40 13.02 -13.57
C LYS A 67 12.02 12.83 -12.95
N ASP A 68 11.28 11.83 -13.39
CA ASP A 68 9.88 11.62 -12.98
C ASP A 68 9.76 10.47 -11.97
N LEU A 69 8.72 10.52 -11.14
CA LEU A 69 8.34 9.47 -10.21
C LEU A 69 6.97 8.90 -10.63
N TYR A 70 6.85 7.58 -10.63
CA TYR A 70 5.57 6.93 -10.92
C TYR A 70 5.23 5.90 -9.86
N ALA A 71 3.93 5.75 -9.60
CA ALA A 71 3.40 4.74 -8.72
C ALA A 71 3.18 3.43 -9.50
N LYS A 72 3.71 2.34 -8.95
CA LYS A 72 3.57 0.98 -9.49
C LYS A 72 2.88 0.08 -8.46
N ASP A 73 2.21 -0.97 -8.93
CA ASP A 73 1.61 -2.01 -8.09
C ASP A 73 0.63 -1.43 -7.04
N ILE A 74 -0.20 -0.47 -7.45
CA ILE A 74 -1.15 0.21 -6.57
C ILE A 74 -2.21 -0.79 -6.11
N ARG A 75 -2.33 -0.97 -4.79
CA ARG A 75 -3.33 -1.84 -4.16
C ARG A 75 -4.14 -1.05 -3.14
N VAL A 76 -5.46 -1.13 -3.26
CA VAL A 76 -6.40 -0.57 -2.29
C VAL A 76 -6.34 -1.39 -1.00
N ARG A 77 -6.15 -0.72 0.13
CA ARG A 77 -6.31 -1.30 1.47
C ARG A 77 -7.72 -1.01 1.94
N SER A 78 -8.59 -2.02 1.91
CA SER A 78 -9.88 -1.98 2.59
C SER A 78 -9.64 -1.97 4.10
N MET A 79 -10.41 -1.18 4.85
CA MET A 79 -10.30 -1.09 6.33
C MET A 79 -10.40 -2.47 7.01
N ALA A 80 -11.20 -3.38 6.45
CA ALA A 80 -11.30 -4.77 6.90
C ALA A 80 -9.95 -5.52 6.89
N ASN A 81 -9.00 -5.12 6.05
CA ASN A 81 -7.67 -5.74 5.98
C ASN A 81 -6.67 -5.14 7.00
N LEU A 82 -6.95 -3.96 7.58
CA LEU A 82 -6.18 -3.48 8.76
C LEU A 82 -6.61 -4.22 10.04
N GLU A 83 -7.84 -4.72 10.08
CA GLU A 83 -8.41 -5.44 11.23
C GLU A 83 -8.29 -6.97 11.13
N SER A 84 -7.77 -7.51 10.01
CA SER A 84 -7.70 -8.97 9.79
C SER A 84 -6.43 -9.64 10.30
N GLU A 85 -5.42 -8.89 10.76
CA GLU A 85 -4.20 -9.48 11.36
C GLU A 85 -4.31 -10.03 12.81
N PRO A 86 -5.41 -9.93 13.58
CA PRO A 86 -5.56 -10.66 14.85
C PRO A 86 -6.30 -12.00 14.74
N LEU A 87 -7.17 -12.20 13.73
CA LEU A 87 -8.05 -13.38 13.70
C LEU A 87 -7.34 -14.64 13.18
N GLU A 88 -6.40 -14.50 12.24
CA GLU A 88 -5.60 -15.63 11.73
C GLU A 88 -4.60 -16.15 12.78
N ALA A 89 -4.08 -15.28 13.66
CA ALA A 89 -3.23 -15.68 14.78
C ALA A 89 -4.00 -16.50 15.83
N GLY A 90 -5.27 -16.17 16.08
CA GLY A 90 -6.13 -16.93 17.00
C GLY A 90 -6.47 -18.33 16.49
N LYS A 91 -6.62 -18.51 15.17
CA LYS A 91 -7.00 -19.79 14.56
C LYS A 91 -5.88 -20.85 14.65
N LEU A 92 -4.62 -20.42 14.58
CA LEU A 92 -3.45 -21.31 14.74
C LEU A 92 -3.27 -21.78 16.19
N ALA A 93 -3.56 -20.92 17.18
CA ALA A 93 -3.50 -21.29 18.59
C ALA A 93 -4.56 -22.36 18.96
N ALA A 94 -5.78 -22.23 18.44
CA ALA A 94 -6.87 -23.17 18.71
C ALA A 94 -6.60 -24.58 18.16
N LEU A 95 -5.91 -24.70 17.03
CA LEU A 95 -5.55 -26.00 16.46
C LEU A 95 -4.40 -26.68 17.22
N HIS A 96 -3.48 -25.91 17.81
CA HIS A 96 -2.37 -26.46 18.61
C HIS A 96 -2.86 -27.03 19.95
N GLU A 97 -3.87 -26.42 20.57
CA GLU A 97 -4.46 -26.90 21.83
C GLU A 97 -5.18 -28.25 21.67
N ALA A 98 -5.85 -28.46 20.53
CA ALA A 98 -6.60 -29.69 20.24
C ALA A 98 -5.72 -30.90 19.87
N MET A 99 -4.42 -30.71 19.67
CA MET A 99 -3.47 -31.77 19.29
C MET A 99 -2.58 -32.24 20.45
N ARG A 100 -2.84 -31.86 21.71
CA ARG A 100 -2.13 -32.48 22.84
C ARG A 100 -2.57 -33.95 23.00
N PRO A 101 -1.69 -34.94 22.78
CA PRO A 101 -2.01 -36.31 23.15
C PRO A 101 -1.97 -36.40 24.68
N GLU A 102 -3.12 -36.72 25.28
CA GLU A 102 -3.19 -37.14 26.68
C GLU A 102 -2.32 -38.38 26.86
N THR A 103 -1.11 -38.18 27.39
CA THR A 103 -0.24 -39.31 27.74
C THR A 103 -0.34 -39.50 29.24
N LYS A 104 -1.12 -40.52 29.57
CA LYS A 104 -1.34 -41.18 30.87
C LYS A 104 -0.04 -41.52 31.59
#